data_AF-A0A318PFC8-F1
#
_entry.id   AF-A0A318PFC8-F1
#
_cell.length_a   1.000
_cell.length_b   1.000
_cell.length_c   1.000
_cell.angle_alpha   90.00
_cell.angle_beta   90.00
_cell.angle_gamma   90.00
#
_symmetry.space_group_name_H-M   'P 1'
#
loop_
_entity.id
_entity.type
_entity.pdbx_description
1 polymer ?
#
loop_
_entity_poly.entity_id
_entity_poly.type
_entity_poly.pdbx_seq_one_letter_code
_entity_poly.pdbx_strand_id
1 'polypeptide(L)'
;MKMAIDNGCSLVVRTNETAVRNGFFNWNNVIEVVNRSLPLSRRSDLSSYRFVIGSRAWVRTNLTDLARWSSWEYVLQGGTLEIDSFGPFQVLWLHLVIDPAGGEIIFGPKHSEAGLILIDITFGNPDRAAPFSLIFRGNETLTASYDSDTRITLVGLLAGCGAERDCAAWAVVRCDGDPYGLSRPENWQQGGEGTDTSPLFLKRYRTQTPENGVVIHLPTRTQQTGRPD
;
A
#
# COMPACT_ATOMS: atom_id res chain seq x y z
N MET A 1 -12.78 14.41 23.72
CA MET A 1 -13.11 14.07 22.32
C MET A 1 -13.41 15.37 21.59
N LYS A 2 -12.66 15.72 20.54
CA LYS A 2 -12.99 16.88 19.69
C LYS A 2 -13.32 16.32 18.31
N MET A 3 -14.53 16.63 17.85
CA MET A 3 -15.08 16.16 16.58
C MET A 3 -15.20 17.37 15.67
N ALA A 4 -14.52 17.37 14.53
CA ALA A 4 -14.84 18.28 13.44
C ALA A 4 -15.80 17.51 12.53
N ILE A 5 -17.09 17.87 12.56
CA ILE A 5 -18.10 17.33 11.66
C ILE A 5 -18.39 18.46 10.68
N ASP A 6 -18.10 18.23 9.41
CA ASP A 6 -18.62 19.07 8.34
C ASP A 6 -19.17 18.13 7.27
N ASN A 7 -20.47 18.24 6.97
CA ASN A 7 -21.17 17.51 5.90
C ASN A 7 -21.06 15.98 5.87
N GLY A 8 -21.11 15.31 7.03
CA GLY A 8 -21.08 13.83 7.11
C GLY A 8 -19.70 13.20 6.95
N CYS A 9 -18.68 14.01 6.61
CA CYS A 9 -17.28 13.67 6.78
C CYS A 9 -16.94 13.72 8.27
N SER A 10 -16.17 12.75 8.76
CA SER A 10 -15.71 12.77 10.15
C SER A 10 -14.20 12.59 10.23
N LEU A 11 -13.54 13.53 10.89
CA LEU A 11 -12.18 13.39 11.38
C LEU A 11 -12.22 13.41 12.90
N VAL A 12 -11.82 12.29 13.52
CA VAL A 12 -11.83 12.10 14.97
C VAL A 12 -10.40 11.95 15.45
N VAL A 13 -9.97 12.85 16.34
CA VAL A 13 -8.65 12.78 16.98
C VAL A 13 -8.81 12.29 18.42
N ARG A 14 -8.06 11.25 18.76
CA ARG A 14 -7.93 10.66 20.10
C ARG A 14 -6.47 10.70 20.52
N THR A 15 -6.18 10.35 21.76
CA THR A 15 -4.84 10.46 22.34
C THR A 15 -3.77 9.67 21.58
N ASN A 16 -4.13 8.51 21.01
CA ASN A 16 -3.20 7.60 20.34
C ASN A 16 -3.66 7.22 18.92
N GLU A 17 -4.72 7.86 18.42
CA GLU A 17 -5.35 7.47 17.17
C GLU A 17 -6.07 8.65 16.51
N THR A 18 -5.88 8.81 15.20
CA THR A 18 -6.76 9.62 14.36
C THR A 18 -7.50 8.73 13.39
N ALA A 19 -8.80 8.94 13.25
CA ALA A 19 -9.62 8.23 12.28
C ALA A 19 -10.35 9.21 11.35
N VAL A 20 -10.34 8.92 10.05
CA VAL A 20 -11.11 9.64 9.03
C VAL A 20 -12.17 8.71 8.42
N ARG A 21 -13.36 9.24 8.09
CA ARG A 21 -14.46 8.50 7.44
C ARG A 21 -15.26 9.42 6.52
N ASN A 22 -15.87 8.81 5.49
CA ASN A 22 -16.87 9.43 4.62
C ASN A 22 -16.43 10.77 4.00
N GLY A 23 -15.36 10.82 3.21
CA GLY A 23 -14.93 12.07 2.60
C GLY A 23 -13.55 12.04 1.99
N PHE A 24 -13.17 13.14 1.35
CA PHE A 24 -11.82 13.35 0.81
C PHE A 24 -10.99 14.21 1.76
N PHE A 25 -9.80 13.76 2.10
CA PHE A 25 -8.90 14.40 3.06
C PHE A 25 -7.51 14.55 2.45
N ASN A 26 -7.03 15.80 2.37
CA ASN A 26 -5.61 16.05 2.14
C ASN A 26 -4.84 15.88 3.45
N TRP A 27 -3.68 15.24 3.40
CA TRP A 27 -2.85 14.96 4.57
C TRP A 27 -2.56 16.21 5.42
N ASN A 28 -2.22 17.33 4.77
CA ASN A 28 -1.95 18.59 5.48
C ASN A 28 -3.11 19.07 6.34
N ASN A 29 -4.35 18.94 5.85
CA ASN A 29 -5.54 19.31 6.62
C ASN A 29 -5.75 18.36 7.80
N VAL A 30 -5.49 17.06 7.61
CA VAL A 30 -5.57 16.07 8.69
C VAL A 30 -4.58 16.42 9.80
N ILE A 31 -3.32 16.63 9.43
CA ILE A 31 -2.24 16.92 10.38
C ILE A 31 -2.46 18.24 11.11
N GLU A 32 -3.00 19.26 10.43
CA GLU A 32 -3.37 20.51 11.09
C GLU A 32 -4.38 20.27 12.22
N VAL A 33 -5.42 19.48 11.97
CA VAL A 33 -6.43 19.14 12.98
C VAL A 33 -5.83 18.29 14.10
N VAL A 34 -4.96 17.32 13.78
CA VAL A 34 -4.25 16.50 14.77
C VAL A 34 -3.41 17.38 15.69
N ASN A 35 -2.59 18.26 15.12
CA ASN A 35 -1.77 19.19 15.88
C ASN A 35 -2.64 20.06 16.79
N ARG A 36 -3.67 20.72 16.26
CA ARG A 36 -4.59 21.56 17.07
C ARG A 36 -5.31 20.79 18.18
N SER A 37 -5.51 19.48 18.01
CA SER A 37 -6.28 18.65 18.94
C SER A 37 -5.42 18.00 20.03
N LEU A 38 -4.15 17.69 19.75
CA LEU A 38 -3.24 17.03 20.69
C LEU A 38 -2.44 18.04 21.53
N PRO A 39 -2.24 17.77 22.84
CA PRO A 39 -1.33 18.55 23.68
C PRO A 39 0.10 18.55 23.11
N LEU A 40 0.84 19.65 23.29
CA LEU A 40 2.22 19.80 22.81
C LEU A 40 3.13 18.66 23.29
N SER A 41 2.98 18.22 24.54
CA SER A 41 3.75 17.13 25.14
C SER A 41 3.57 15.77 24.44
N ARG A 42 2.45 15.58 23.73
CA ARG A 42 2.19 14.37 22.95
C ARG A 42 2.68 14.47 21.50
N ARG A 43 2.87 15.68 20.96
CA ARG A 43 3.32 15.85 19.58
C ARG A 43 4.76 15.37 19.35
N SER A 44 5.55 15.26 20.43
CA SER A 44 6.96 14.84 20.39
C SER A 44 7.17 13.32 20.48
N ASP A 45 6.14 12.53 20.84
CA ASP A 45 6.24 11.07 20.93
C ASP A 45 4.96 10.42 20.39
N LEU A 46 4.97 10.19 19.08
CA LEU A 46 3.90 9.54 18.32
C LEU A 46 4.35 8.22 17.70
N SER A 47 5.39 7.61 18.26
CA SER A 47 5.96 6.33 17.81
C SER A 47 4.97 5.14 17.85
N SER A 48 3.83 5.30 18.53
CA SER A 48 2.74 4.31 18.60
C SER A 48 1.38 4.91 18.21
N TYR A 49 1.39 5.98 17.41
CA TYR A 49 0.17 6.64 16.98
C TYR A 49 -0.43 5.94 15.77
N ARG A 50 -1.75 5.73 15.78
CA ARG A 50 -2.47 5.03 14.71
C ARG A 50 -3.21 6.01 13.82
N PHE A 51 -3.13 5.83 12.52
CA PHE A 51 -3.93 6.57 11.55
C PHE A 51 -4.87 5.62 10.80
N VAL A 52 -6.16 5.73 11.11
CA VAL A 52 -7.22 4.86 10.58
C VAL A 52 -7.92 5.55 9.41
N ILE A 53 -7.82 4.94 8.25
CA ILE A 53 -8.48 5.36 7.01
C ILE A 53 -9.75 4.52 6.88
N GLY A 54 -10.83 5.01 7.48
CA GLY A 54 -12.07 4.28 7.60
C GLY A 54 -12.94 4.32 6.35
N SER A 55 -14.07 3.63 6.43
CA SER A 55 -15.00 3.45 5.32
C SER A 55 -15.30 4.75 4.56
N ARG A 56 -15.20 4.67 3.22
CA ARG A 56 -15.48 5.77 2.29
C ARG A 56 -14.61 7.02 2.53
N ALA A 57 -13.55 6.93 3.33
CA ALA A 57 -12.53 7.97 3.37
C ALA A 57 -11.58 7.78 2.20
N TRP A 58 -11.17 8.88 1.60
CA TRP A 58 -10.07 8.96 0.66
C TRP A 58 -9.05 9.92 1.23
N VAL A 59 -7.85 9.43 1.54
CA VAL A 59 -6.75 10.26 2.03
C VAL A 59 -5.72 10.40 0.93
N ARG A 60 -5.41 11.64 0.54
CA ARG A 60 -4.32 11.93 -0.39
C ARG A 60 -3.12 12.50 0.36
N THR A 61 -1.95 11.96 0.07
CA THR A 61 -0.67 12.35 0.66
C THR A 61 0.46 12.24 -0.37
N ASN A 62 1.68 12.60 0.02
CA ASN A 62 2.90 12.45 -0.78
C ASN A 62 4.06 11.97 0.12
N LEU A 63 5.21 11.68 -0.48
CA LEU A 63 6.36 11.15 0.27
C LEU A 63 6.96 12.16 1.24
N THR A 64 6.96 13.45 0.90
CA THR A 64 7.44 14.52 1.82
C THR A 64 6.62 14.53 3.11
N ASP A 65 5.31 14.42 2.98
CA ASP A 65 4.37 14.45 4.08
C ASP A 65 4.46 13.17 4.90
N LEU A 66 4.50 12.00 4.27
CA LEU A 66 4.62 10.72 4.96
C LEU A 66 5.95 10.57 5.72
N ALA A 67 7.06 11.07 5.19
CA ALA A 67 8.37 10.94 5.84
C ALA A 67 8.37 11.51 7.28
N ARG A 68 7.63 12.61 7.50
CA ARG A 68 7.51 13.26 8.81
C ARG A 68 6.71 12.45 9.83
N TRP A 69 5.85 11.54 9.37
CA TRP A 69 4.95 10.75 10.19
C TRP A 69 5.13 9.24 9.95
N SER A 70 6.31 8.86 9.47
CA SER A 70 6.68 7.48 9.10
C SER A 70 6.63 6.48 10.26
N SER A 71 6.69 6.99 11.50
CA SER A 71 6.57 6.19 12.73
C SER A 71 5.13 5.85 13.11
N TRP A 72 4.12 6.37 12.41
CA TRP A 72 2.73 6.04 12.67
C TRP A 72 2.39 4.65 12.11
N GLU A 73 1.49 3.94 12.78
CA GLU A 73 0.85 2.76 12.22
C GLU A 73 -0.33 3.22 11.36
N TYR A 74 -0.31 2.86 10.07
CA TYR A 74 -1.39 3.16 9.15
C TYR A 74 -2.34 1.97 9.10
N VAL A 75 -3.65 2.22 9.14
CA VAL A 75 -4.67 1.17 9.10
C VAL A 75 -5.68 1.49 8.01
N LEU A 76 -5.81 0.62 7.01
CA LEU A 76 -6.90 0.66 6.03
C LEU A 76 -8.11 -0.10 6.58
N GLN A 77 -9.22 0.61 6.75
CA GLN A 77 -10.49 0.07 7.24
C GLN A 77 -11.63 0.45 6.29
N GLY A 78 -11.54 -0.02 5.06
CA GLY A 78 -12.51 0.18 3.98
C GLY A 78 -12.44 1.55 3.30
N GLY A 79 -11.34 2.28 3.49
CA GLY A 79 -11.04 3.52 2.78
C GLY A 79 -9.88 3.38 1.79
N THR A 80 -9.47 4.50 1.23
CA THR A 80 -8.46 4.61 0.18
C THR A 80 -7.31 5.50 0.64
N LEU A 81 -6.08 5.02 0.51
CA LEU A 81 -4.86 5.80 0.68
C LEU A 81 -4.24 6.06 -0.70
N GLU A 82 -4.22 7.32 -1.13
CA GLU A 82 -3.55 7.75 -2.34
C GLU A 82 -2.23 8.44 -2.00
N ILE A 83 -1.14 7.93 -2.56
CA ILE A 83 0.22 8.42 -2.36
C ILE A 83 0.74 8.95 -3.68
N ASP A 84 1.13 10.22 -3.67
CA ASP A 84 1.88 10.85 -4.74
C ASP A 84 3.39 10.63 -4.52
N SER A 85 4.13 10.41 -5.59
CA SER A 85 5.56 10.10 -5.53
C SER A 85 6.44 11.30 -5.16
N PHE A 86 5.89 12.51 -5.12
CA PHE A 86 6.62 13.73 -4.80
C PHE A 86 7.24 13.69 -3.39
N GLY A 87 8.56 13.76 -3.34
CA GLY A 87 9.30 13.97 -2.11
C GLY A 87 10.79 13.71 -2.27
N PRO A 88 11.58 14.03 -1.24
CA PRO A 88 13.04 13.92 -1.36
C PRO A 88 13.45 12.52 -1.80
N PHE A 89 14.56 12.40 -2.53
CA PHE A 89 15.19 11.15 -2.98
C PHE A 89 15.69 10.29 -1.79
N GLN A 90 14.78 9.87 -0.93
CA GLN A 90 14.99 9.05 0.25
C GLN A 90 14.13 7.79 0.12
N VAL A 91 14.56 6.72 0.78
CA VAL A 91 13.77 5.50 0.92
C VAL A 91 12.91 5.65 2.17
N LEU A 92 11.59 5.67 1.97
CA LEU A 92 10.60 5.67 3.04
C LEU A 92 10.10 4.25 3.26
N TRP A 93 10.13 3.78 4.50
CA TRP A 93 9.51 2.53 4.91
C TRP A 93 8.25 2.83 5.71
N LEU A 94 7.12 2.25 5.31
CA LEU A 94 5.84 2.43 5.98
C LEU A 94 5.21 1.06 6.29
N HIS A 95 4.72 0.89 7.51
CA HIS A 95 3.94 -0.27 7.89
C HIS A 95 2.45 0.02 7.76
N LEU A 96 1.73 -0.88 7.07
CA LEU A 96 0.31 -0.73 6.80
C LEU A 96 -0.46 -1.99 7.19
N VAL A 97 -1.44 -1.80 8.07
CA VAL A 97 -2.36 -2.85 8.51
C VAL A 97 -3.62 -2.79 7.66
N ILE A 98 -4.00 -3.93 7.08
CA ILE A 98 -5.28 -4.10 6.38
C ILE A 98 -6.27 -4.74 7.35
N ASP A 99 -7.25 -3.96 7.81
CA ASP A 99 -8.36 -4.43 8.65
C ASP A 99 -9.30 -5.35 7.84
N PRO A 100 -10.14 -6.20 8.45
CA PRO A 100 -11.09 -7.05 7.71
C PRO A 100 -12.04 -6.32 6.76
N ALA A 101 -12.28 -5.02 6.97
CA ALA A 101 -13.03 -4.18 6.04
C ALA A 101 -12.30 -3.93 4.71
N GLY A 102 -10.99 -4.20 4.65
CA GLY A 102 -10.18 -4.07 3.46
C GLY A 102 -9.82 -2.62 3.14
N GLY A 103 -9.67 -2.31 1.85
CA GLY A 103 -9.39 -0.97 1.37
C GLY A 103 -8.54 -0.95 0.12
N GLU A 104 -8.03 0.23 -0.21
CA GLU A 104 -7.28 0.45 -1.44
C GLU A 104 -6.04 1.31 -1.17
N ILE A 105 -4.93 0.96 -1.85
CA ILE A 105 -3.80 1.87 -2.00
C ILE A 105 -3.69 2.26 -3.46
N ILE A 106 -3.52 3.56 -3.68
CA ILE A 106 -3.27 4.13 -4.99
C ILE A 106 -1.90 4.78 -4.96
N PHE A 107 -1.01 4.29 -5.81
CA PHE A 107 0.24 4.94 -6.17
C PHE A 107 -0.01 5.78 -7.42
N GLY A 108 0.20 7.10 -7.29
CA GLY A 108 0.12 8.03 -8.41
C GLY A 108 1.23 7.86 -9.46
N PRO A 109 1.23 8.68 -10.52
CA PRO A 109 2.33 8.70 -11.47
C PRO A 109 3.67 9.07 -10.80
N LYS A 110 4.77 8.65 -11.43
CA LYS A 110 6.12 9.01 -10.99
C LYS A 110 6.44 10.46 -11.38
N HIS A 111 6.81 11.28 -10.40
CA HIS A 111 7.34 12.63 -10.60
C HIS A 111 8.84 12.60 -10.88
N SER A 112 9.37 13.67 -11.47
CA SER A 112 10.81 13.82 -11.71
C SER A 112 11.63 13.84 -10.42
N GLU A 113 11.02 14.30 -9.33
CA GLU A 113 11.59 14.36 -7.98
C GLU A 113 10.99 13.25 -7.11
N ALA A 114 10.87 12.04 -7.65
CA ALA A 114 10.30 10.92 -6.92
C ALA A 114 11.31 10.30 -5.94
N GLY A 115 10.88 10.12 -4.68
CA GLY A 115 11.52 9.22 -3.73
C GLY A 115 11.14 7.75 -3.98
N LEU A 116 11.62 6.86 -3.11
CA LEU A 116 11.20 5.45 -3.09
C LEU A 116 10.39 5.18 -1.82
N ILE A 117 9.22 4.57 -1.94
CA ILE A 117 8.46 4.04 -0.80
C ILE A 117 8.42 2.51 -0.84
N LEU A 118 8.71 1.90 0.31
CA LEU A 118 8.43 0.50 0.56
C LEU A 118 7.31 0.40 1.61
N ILE A 119 6.20 -0.23 1.22
CA ILE A 119 5.08 -0.47 2.12
C ILE A 119 5.09 -1.93 2.54
N ASP A 120 5.27 -2.15 3.84
CA ASP A 120 5.14 -3.46 4.45
C ASP A 120 3.69 -3.68 4.89
N ILE A 121 3.02 -4.67 4.30
CA ILE A 121 1.60 -4.95 4.54
C ILE A 121 1.43 -6.13 5.49
N THR A 122 0.63 -5.92 6.54
CA THR A 122 0.11 -6.97 7.39
C THR A 122 -1.41 -7.02 7.34
N PHE A 123 -1.97 -8.24 7.32
CA PHE A 123 -3.41 -8.43 7.42
C PHE A 123 -3.80 -8.58 8.89
N GLY A 124 -4.66 -7.68 9.38
CA GLY A 124 -5.08 -7.63 10.78
C GLY A 124 -5.85 -8.88 11.24
N ASN A 125 -6.36 -9.68 10.30
CA ASN A 125 -6.90 -11.01 10.58
C ASN A 125 -6.45 -12.00 9.49
N PRO A 126 -5.48 -12.90 9.78
CA PRO A 126 -4.96 -13.85 8.79
C PRO A 126 -5.99 -14.89 8.36
N ASP A 127 -7.03 -15.14 9.17
CA ASP A 127 -8.05 -16.14 8.91
C ASP A 127 -9.21 -15.61 8.05
N ARG A 128 -9.22 -14.31 7.75
CA ARG A 128 -10.28 -13.67 6.97
C ARG A 128 -9.69 -12.86 5.82
N ALA A 129 -9.98 -13.29 4.60
CA ALA A 129 -9.63 -12.53 3.40
C ALA A 129 -10.24 -11.12 3.47
N ALA A 130 -9.39 -10.10 3.50
CA ALA A 130 -9.78 -8.70 3.41
C ALA A 130 -9.80 -8.28 1.93
N PRO A 131 -10.86 -7.62 1.43
CA PRO A 131 -10.89 -7.12 0.07
C PRO A 131 -9.90 -5.96 -0.06
N PHE A 132 -8.76 -6.20 -0.71
CA PHE A 132 -7.68 -5.23 -0.81
C PHE A 132 -7.22 -5.06 -2.24
N SER A 133 -6.99 -3.82 -2.66
CA SER A 133 -6.54 -3.49 -4.01
C SER A 133 -5.28 -2.63 -3.98
N LEU A 134 -4.35 -2.95 -4.87
CA LEU A 134 -3.20 -2.11 -5.21
C LEU A 134 -3.42 -1.52 -6.60
N ILE A 135 -3.27 -0.21 -6.71
CA ILE A 135 -3.45 0.53 -7.96
C ILE A 135 -2.18 1.33 -8.24
N PHE A 136 -1.55 1.09 -9.38
CA PHE A 136 -0.34 1.79 -9.83
C PHE A 136 -0.65 2.60 -11.09
N ARG A 137 -0.94 3.90 -10.94
CA ARG A 137 -1.25 4.80 -12.06
C ARG A 137 0.01 5.21 -12.83
N GLY A 138 -0.15 5.53 -14.11
CA GLY A 138 0.96 5.96 -14.97
C GLY A 138 2.01 4.87 -15.25
N ASN A 139 1.69 3.61 -14.96
CA ASN A 139 2.54 2.46 -15.21
C ASN A 139 1.83 1.51 -16.17
N GLU A 140 2.47 1.19 -17.29
CA GLU A 140 1.92 0.24 -18.26
C GLU A 140 2.08 -1.21 -17.81
N THR A 141 3.17 -1.47 -17.09
CA THR A 141 3.52 -2.80 -16.63
C THR A 141 3.98 -2.78 -15.19
N LEU A 142 3.66 -3.85 -14.46
CA LEU A 142 4.02 -4.05 -13.07
C LEU A 142 4.48 -5.50 -12.90
N THR A 143 5.45 -5.73 -12.04
CA THR A 143 5.94 -7.08 -11.75
C THR A 143 5.56 -7.44 -10.32
N ALA A 144 5.07 -8.66 -10.12
CA ALA A 144 4.98 -9.25 -8.81
C ALA A 144 5.91 -10.48 -8.75
N SER A 145 6.60 -10.64 -7.63
CA SER A 145 7.41 -11.82 -7.34
C SER A 145 6.94 -12.48 -6.06
N TYR A 146 6.94 -13.80 -6.02
CA TYR A 146 6.77 -14.57 -4.80
C TYR A 146 7.96 -15.53 -4.64
N ASP A 147 8.65 -15.40 -3.51
CA ASP A 147 9.68 -16.32 -3.08
C ASP A 147 9.08 -17.26 -2.03
N SER A 148 9.07 -18.56 -2.37
CA SER A 148 8.47 -19.60 -1.55
C SER A 148 9.27 -19.95 -0.30
N ASP A 149 10.58 -19.71 -0.29
CA ASP A 149 11.44 -19.99 0.86
C ASP A 149 11.23 -18.96 1.96
N THR A 150 11.34 -17.69 1.58
CA THR A 150 11.11 -16.59 2.50
C THR A 150 9.63 -16.36 2.78
N ARG A 151 8.75 -16.94 1.94
CA ARG A 151 7.31 -16.69 1.91
C ARG A 151 7.02 -15.19 1.81
N ILE A 152 7.74 -14.49 0.92
CA ILE A 152 7.58 -13.06 0.71
C ILE A 152 7.05 -12.82 -0.70
N THR A 153 6.00 -12.00 -0.79
CA THR A 153 5.55 -11.42 -2.06
C THR A 153 5.97 -9.96 -2.15
N LEU A 154 6.55 -9.58 -3.29
CA LEU A 154 6.84 -8.19 -3.64
C LEU A 154 6.02 -7.78 -4.86
N VAL A 155 5.41 -6.60 -4.82
CA VAL A 155 4.65 -6.01 -5.92
C VAL A 155 5.19 -4.62 -6.21
N GLY A 156 5.66 -4.38 -7.44
CA GLY A 156 6.32 -3.14 -7.82
C GLY A 156 6.99 -3.25 -9.19
N LEU A 157 7.76 -2.23 -9.57
CA LEU A 157 8.68 -2.38 -10.70
C LEU A 157 9.94 -3.11 -10.21
N LEU A 158 9.92 -4.44 -10.21
CA LEU A 158 11.14 -5.22 -10.01
C LEU A 158 11.96 -5.15 -11.29
N ALA A 159 13.19 -4.63 -11.20
CA ALA A 159 14.05 -4.39 -12.35
C ALA A 159 14.26 -5.69 -13.14
N GLY A 160 13.63 -5.77 -14.31
CA GLY A 160 13.86 -6.78 -15.33
C GLY A 160 14.15 -6.07 -16.63
N CYS A 161 15.42 -6.15 -17.06
CA CYS A 161 16.03 -5.64 -18.30
C CYS A 161 15.13 -4.87 -19.29
N GLY A 162 15.31 -3.55 -19.34
CA GLY A 162 14.85 -2.69 -20.42
C GLY A 162 15.73 -1.45 -20.51
N ALA A 163 16.22 -1.13 -21.71
CA ALA A 163 17.27 -0.14 -21.97
C ALA A 163 16.76 1.33 -22.04
N GLU A 164 15.59 1.65 -21.50
CA GLU A 164 15.02 3.00 -21.58
C GLU A 164 15.08 3.76 -20.25
N ARG A 165 15.22 5.09 -20.39
CA ARG A 165 15.52 6.02 -19.30
C ARG A 165 14.41 6.04 -18.25
N ASP A 166 14.81 5.66 -17.04
CA ASP A 166 14.10 5.75 -15.76
C ASP A 166 13.00 4.71 -15.47
N CYS A 167 13.34 3.43 -15.65
CA CYS A 167 12.56 2.28 -15.17
C CYS A 167 12.59 2.07 -13.65
N ALA A 168 13.13 3.00 -12.84
CA ALA A 168 13.23 2.81 -11.40
C ALA A 168 11.84 2.86 -10.75
N ALA A 169 11.49 1.80 -10.00
CA ALA A 169 10.33 1.82 -9.11
C ALA A 169 10.39 3.02 -8.18
N TRP A 170 9.26 3.68 -7.97
CA TRP A 170 9.12 4.65 -6.88
C TRP A 170 8.29 4.06 -5.72
N ALA A 171 7.56 2.96 -5.94
CA ALA A 171 6.77 2.27 -4.94
C ALA A 171 6.94 0.75 -5.04
N VAL A 172 7.16 0.10 -3.90
CA VAL A 172 7.22 -1.36 -3.75
C VAL A 172 6.36 -1.75 -2.55
N VAL A 173 5.55 -2.79 -2.71
CA VAL A 173 4.73 -3.37 -1.65
C VAL A 173 5.29 -4.73 -1.30
N ARG A 174 5.55 -4.96 -0.01
CA ARG A 174 5.87 -6.26 0.57
C ARG A 174 4.62 -6.81 1.24
N CYS A 175 4.32 -8.08 0.98
CA CYS A 175 3.33 -8.85 1.72
C CYS A 175 3.94 -10.18 2.19
N ASP A 176 3.49 -10.67 3.34
CA ASP A 176 3.79 -12.02 3.78
C ASP A 176 2.92 -13.06 3.05
N GLY A 177 3.51 -14.22 2.78
CA GLY A 177 2.90 -15.33 2.06
C GLY A 177 2.71 -15.07 0.56
N ASP A 178 1.75 -15.78 -0.02
CA ASP A 178 1.32 -15.63 -1.41
C ASP A 178 -0.14 -15.14 -1.48
N PRO A 179 -0.41 -13.88 -1.12
CA PRO A 179 -1.78 -13.40 -1.02
C PRO A 179 -2.43 -13.22 -2.41
N TYR A 180 -1.64 -13.19 -3.50
CA TYR A 180 -2.11 -13.04 -4.87
C TYR A 180 -2.14 -14.35 -5.68
N GLY A 181 -1.80 -15.49 -5.07
CA GLY A 181 -1.82 -16.80 -5.74
C GLY A 181 -0.81 -16.92 -6.89
N LEU A 182 0.38 -16.35 -6.70
CA LEU A 182 1.51 -16.37 -7.64
C LEU A 182 2.18 -17.75 -7.73
N SER A 183 2.05 -18.63 -6.74
CA SER A 183 2.67 -19.96 -6.70
C SER A 183 2.12 -20.97 -7.73
N ARG A 184 1.44 -20.48 -8.78
CA ARG A 184 0.95 -21.30 -9.89
C ARG A 184 2.10 -21.67 -10.82
N PRO A 185 2.10 -22.87 -11.42
CA PRO A 185 3.17 -23.34 -12.32
C PRO A 185 3.47 -22.37 -13.47
N GLU A 186 2.45 -21.67 -13.97
CA GLU A 186 2.57 -20.68 -15.05
C GLU A 186 3.45 -19.48 -14.72
N ASN A 187 3.63 -19.15 -13.43
CA ASN A 187 4.47 -18.03 -12.99
C ASN A 187 5.87 -18.51 -12.59
N TRP A 188 6.14 -19.81 -12.57
CA TRP A 188 7.42 -20.34 -12.11
C TRP A 188 8.55 -19.91 -13.06
N GLN A 189 9.60 -19.33 -12.50
CA GLN A 189 10.84 -19.10 -13.22
C GLN A 189 11.77 -20.27 -12.98
N GLN A 190 12.10 -21.00 -14.04
CA GLN A 190 13.09 -22.07 -13.95
C GLN A 190 14.45 -21.43 -13.63
N GLY A 191 15.05 -21.80 -12.50
CA GLY A 191 16.46 -21.51 -12.23
C GLY A 191 17.32 -22.13 -13.33
N GLY A 192 18.44 -21.50 -13.67
CA GLY A 192 19.36 -22.04 -14.67
C GLY A 192 19.77 -23.49 -14.34
N GLU A 193 20.06 -24.29 -15.36
CA GLU A 193 20.45 -25.70 -15.18
C GLU A 193 21.57 -25.83 -14.12
N GLY A 194 21.33 -26.67 -13.12
CA GLY A 194 22.34 -27.06 -12.12
C GLY A 194 22.29 -26.33 -10.79
N THR A 195 21.36 -25.39 -10.58
CA THR A 195 21.16 -24.79 -9.25
C THR A 195 19.91 -25.38 -8.59
N ASP A 196 20.08 -25.91 -7.38
CA ASP A 196 19.01 -26.30 -6.46
C ASP A 196 18.34 -25.03 -5.91
N THR A 197 17.82 -24.21 -6.84
CA THR A 197 17.24 -22.91 -6.56
C THR A 197 15.77 -23.06 -6.27
N SER A 198 15.40 -22.60 -5.09
CA SER A 198 14.04 -22.47 -4.60
C SER A 198 13.14 -21.77 -5.61
N PRO A 199 11.86 -22.17 -5.72
CA PRO A 199 11.02 -21.66 -6.77
C PRO A 199 10.67 -20.19 -6.50
N LEU A 200 11.25 -19.32 -7.32
CA LEU A 200 10.84 -17.94 -7.50
C LEU A 200 9.72 -17.90 -8.55
N PHE A 201 8.61 -17.29 -8.19
CA PHE A 201 7.48 -17.08 -9.10
C PHE A 201 7.44 -15.61 -9.51
N LEU A 202 7.33 -15.34 -10.81
CA LEU A 202 7.21 -13.99 -11.37
C LEU A 202 5.94 -13.89 -12.22
N LYS A 203 5.19 -12.81 -12.00
CA LYS A 203 4.03 -12.45 -12.81
C LYS A 203 4.12 -11.00 -13.26
N ARG A 204 3.94 -10.77 -14.56
CA ARG A 204 3.88 -9.43 -15.14
C ARG A 204 2.43 -9.05 -15.43
N TYR A 205 1.97 -8.00 -14.77
CA TYR A 205 0.70 -7.36 -15.05
C TYR A 205 0.90 -6.30 -16.12
N ARG A 206 -0.09 -6.16 -17.02
CA ARG A 206 -0.08 -5.17 -18.09
C ARG A 206 -1.45 -4.51 -18.16
N THR A 207 -1.47 -3.21 -18.43
CA THR A 207 -2.70 -2.47 -18.76
C THR A 207 -2.64 -1.95 -20.19
N GLN A 208 -3.79 -1.86 -20.85
CA GLN A 208 -3.93 -1.19 -22.15
C GLN A 208 -4.27 0.30 -21.99
N THR A 209 -4.56 0.76 -20.77
CA THR A 209 -4.88 2.16 -20.44
C THR A 209 -3.93 2.66 -19.36
N PRO A 210 -2.72 3.15 -19.74
CA PRO A 210 -1.69 3.59 -18.79
C PRO A 210 -2.17 4.68 -17.82
N GLU A 211 -3.12 5.52 -18.27
CA GLU A 211 -3.76 6.56 -17.47
C GLU A 211 -4.50 6.01 -16.26
N ASN A 212 -5.17 4.86 -16.41
CA ASN A 212 -5.87 4.16 -15.34
C ASN A 212 -4.91 3.30 -14.49
N GLY A 213 -3.76 2.94 -15.06
CA GLY A 213 -2.74 2.15 -14.41
C GLY A 213 -3.02 0.65 -14.34
N VAL A 214 -2.18 -0.05 -13.59
CA VAL A 214 -2.36 -1.47 -13.27
C VAL A 214 -3.10 -1.60 -11.94
N VAL A 215 -4.15 -2.41 -11.92
CA VAL A 215 -4.92 -2.75 -10.71
C VAL A 215 -4.72 -4.22 -10.37
N ILE A 216 -4.35 -4.50 -9.12
CA ILE A 216 -4.24 -5.86 -8.58
C ILE A 216 -5.17 -5.97 -7.39
N HIS A 217 -6.10 -6.93 -7.44
CA HIS A 217 -6.99 -7.26 -6.35
C HIS A 217 -6.49 -8.50 -5.62
N LEU A 218 -6.61 -8.51 -4.29
CA LEU A 218 -6.55 -9.76 -3.55
C LEU A 218 -7.77 -10.62 -3.89
N PRO A 219 -7.58 -11.91 -4.20
CA PRO A 219 -8.68 -12.84 -4.34
C PRO A 219 -9.44 -12.90 -3.02
N THR A 220 -10.74 -12.61 -3.06
CA THR A 220 -11.63 -12.91 -1.93
C THR A 220 -11.70 -14.42 -1.75
N ARG A 221 -11.88 -14.91 -0.51
CA ARG A 221 -11.84 -16.36 -0.17
C ARG A 221 -12.73 -17.24 -1.08
N THR A 222 -13.82 -16.68 -1.62
CA THR A 222 -14.72 -17.30 -2.61
C THR A 222 -14.04 -17.65 -3.94
N GLN A 223 -12.96 -16.95 -4.33
CA GLN A 223 -12.17 -17.25 -5.53
C GLN A 223 -11.02 -18.22 -5.29
N GLN A 224 -10.62 -18.46 -4.03
CA GLN A 224 -9.58 -19.42 -3.68
C GLN A 224 -10.12 -20.85 -3.50
N THR A 225 -11.42 -21.01 -3.22
CA THR A 225 -12.07 -22.32 -3.13
C THR A 225 -12.59 -22.79 -4.49
N GLY A 226 -11.79 -22.68 -5.55
CA GLY A 226 -12.02 -23.38 -6.80
C GLY A 226 -12.01 -24.89 -6.54
N ARG A 227 -13.13 -25.42 -6.04
CA ARG A 227 -13.45 -26.82 -6.14
C ARG A 227 -13.58 -27.11 -7.64
N PRO A 228 -12.91 -28.14 -8.16
CA PRO A 228 -13.31 -28.68 -9.44
C PRO A 228 -14.72 -29.23 -9.26
N ASP A 229 -15.65 -28.79 -10.11
CA ASP A 229 -16.80 -29.63 -10.46
C ASP A 229 -16.29 -30.80 -11.33
#